data_AF-A0AAQ4CPF7-F1
#
_entry.id   AF-A0AAQ4CPF7-F1
#
_cell.length_a   1.000
_cell.length_b   1.000
_cell.length_c   1.000
_cell.angle_alpha   90.00
_cell.angle_beta   90.00
_cell.angle_gamma   90.00
#
_symmetry.space_group_name_H-M   'P 1'
#
loop_
_entity.id
_entity.type
_entity.pdbx_description
1 polymer ?
#
loop_
_entity_poly.entity_id
_entity_poly.type
_entity_poly.pdbx_seq_one_letter_code
_entity_poly.pdbx_strand_id
1 'polypeptide(L)'
;MVKHSKGYRTRSRSLLRKNPRERGAIPPLSRLMYEYKPGDYVVIKINSSVYAGMPHRRYQGKVGRIIGKRGRAYEISVKVGSKEKILIVRPEHLSPFNVNKG
;
A
#
# COMPACT_ATOMS: atom_id res chain seq x y z
N MET A 1 -7.18 28.75 17.28
CA MET A 1 -7.14 27.30 16.97
C MET A 1 -5.71 26.92 16.58
N VAL A 2 -5.10 25.91 17.21
CA VAL A 2 -3.68 25.55 16.98
C VAL A 2 -3.53 24.69 15.71
N LYS A 3 -2.51 25.00 14.89
CA LYS A 3 -2.21 24.26 13.67
C LYS A 3 -1.69 22.87 14.00
N HIS A 4 -2.33 21.84 13.44
CA HIS A 4 -1.86 20.47 13.60
C HIS A 4 -0.52 20.21 12.89
N SER A 5 0.24 19.26 13.43
CA SER A 5 1.47 18.77 12.81
C SER A 5 1.22 18.10 11.45
N LYS A 6 2.23 18.12 10.57
CA LYS A 6 2.19 17.57 9.21
C LYS A 6 3.07 16.32 9.03
N GLY A 7 3.35 15.60 10.11
CA GLY A 7 4.17 14.39 10.08
C GLY A 7 3.57 13.25 9.27
N TYR A 8 4.42 12.32 8.84
CA TYR A 8 4.08 11.20 7.96
C TYR A 8 2.93 10.31 8.47
N ARG A 9 2.86 10.07 9.80
CA ARG A 9 1.84 9.24 10.46
C ARG A 9 0.76 10.05 11.18
N THR A 10 0.65 11.36 10.91
CA THR A 10 -0.42 12.19 11.49
C THR A 10 -1.80 11.64 11.16
N ARG A 11 -2.76 11.71 12.08
CA ARG A 11 -4.16 11.28 11.86
C ARG A 11 -4.30 9.87 11.26
N SER A 12 -3.38 8.97 11.59
CA SER A 12 -3.37 7.59 11.06
C SER A 12 -3.75 6.53 12.10
N ARG A 13 -4.17 6.95 13.31
CA ARG A 13 -4.46 6.05 14.43
C ARG A 13 -5.45 4.95 14.07
N SER A 14 -6.59 5.28 13.46
CA SER A 14 -7.58 4.29 13.02
C SER A 14 -7.13 3.54 11.77
N LEU A 15 -6.51 4.25 10.82
CA LEU A 15 -6.06 3.69 9.54
C LEU A 15 -4.99 2.61 9.69
N LEU A 16 -4.07 2.78 10.64
CA LEU A 16 -2.99 1.85 10.92
C LEU A 16 -3.29 0.90 12.09
N ARG A 17 -4.50 0.96 12.66
CA ARG A 17 -4.92 0.05 13.71
C ARG A 17 -5.27 -1.29 13.08
N LYS A 18 -4.59 -2.35 13.51
CA LYS A 18 -5.01 -3.72 13.22
C LYS A 18 -6.13 -4.18 14.16
N ASN A 19 -6.94 -5.11 13.68
CA ASN A 19 -7.88 -5.83 14.54
C ASN A 19 -7.13 -6.56 15.66
N PRO A 20 -7.67 -6.63 16.89
CA PRO A 20 -7.00 -7.31 18.00
C PRO A 20 -6.59 -8.75 17.68
N ARG A 21 -7.43 -9.48 16.93
CA ARG A 21 -7.19 -10.87 16.49
C ARG A 21 -6.11 -11.01 15.39
N GLU A 22 -5.78 -9.91 14.72
CA GLU A 22 -4.76 -9.85 13.67
C GLU A 22 -3.43 -9.24 14.21
N ARG A 23 -3.37 -8.91 15.50
CA ARG A 23 -2.18 -8.34 16.13
C ARG A 23 -1.06 -9.38 16.15
N GLY A 24 0.14 -8.99 15.72
CA GLY A 24 1.30 -9.88 15.64
C GLY A 24 1.30 -10.83 14.44
N ALA A 25 0.21 -10.89 13.66
CA ALA A 25 0.16 -11.74 12.49
C ALA A 25 1.18 -11.29 11.42
N ILE A 26 2.03 -12.23 11.03
CA ILE A 26 2.90 -12.14 9.85
C ILE A 26 2.00 -12.01 8.61
N PRO A 27 2.35 -11.18 7.61
CA PRO A 27 1.62 -11.18 6.34
C PRO A 27 1.46 -12.61 5.80
N PRO A 28 0.27 -12.99 5.31
CA PRO A 28 0.07 -14.34 4.80
C PRO A 28 1.07 -14.63 3.68
N LEU A 29 1.61 -15.85 3.67
CA LEU A 29 2.67 -16.26 2.74
C LEU A 29 2.23 -16.08 1.27
N SER A 30 0.95 -16.31 0.99
CA SER A 30 0.33 -16.05 -0.32
C SER A 30 0.54 -14.63 -0.82
N ARG A 31 0.57 -13.62 0.06
CA ARG A 31 0.80 -12.21 -0.30
C ARG A 31 2.27 -11.90 -0.53
N LEU A 32 3.17 -12.61 0.15
CA LEU A 32 4.62 -12.44 0.02
C LEU A 32 5.15 -13.09 -1.26
N MET A 33 4.59 -14.24 -1.63
CA MET A 33 4.97 -15.00 -2.82
C MET A 33 4.22 -14.58 -4.09
N TYR A 34 3.24 -13.67 -3.96
CA TYR A 34 2.51 -13.19 -5.12
C TYR A 34 3.43 -12.39 -6.05
N GLU A 35 3.66 -12.90 -7.25
CA GLU A 35 4.42 -12.22 -8.28
C GLU A 35 3.51 -11.30 -9.09
N TYR A 36 3.74 -10.01 -8.96
CA TYR A 36 3.08 -9.02 -9.80
C TYR A 36 3.88 -8.74 -11.07
N LYS A 37 3.17 -8.60 -12.19
CA LYS A 37 3.72 -8.27 -13.50
C LYS A 37 3.47 -6.79 -13.84
N PRO A 38 4.34 -6.17 -14.66
CA PRO A 38 4.06 -4.86 -15.24
C PRO A 38 2.71 -4.88 -15.98
N GLY A 39 1.84 -3.92 -15.68
CA GLY A 39 0.47 -3.91 -16.20
C GLY A 39 -0.60 -4.30 -15.19
N ASP A 40 -0.24 -5.06 -14.15
CA ASP A 40 -1.21 -5.51 -13.16
C ASP A 40 -1.76 -4.34 -12.34
N TYR A 41 -3.05 -4.42 -12.03
CA TYR A 41 -3.71 -3.50 -11.10
C TYR A 41 -3.61 -4.03 -9.68
N VAL A 42 -3.23 -3.14 -8.77
CA VAL A 42 -3.08 -3.44 -7.35
C VAL A 42 -3.71 -2.38 -6.47
N VAL A 43 -4.25 -2.80 -5.35
CA VAL A 43 -4.68 -1.90 -4.26
C VAL A 43 -3.56 -1.77 -3.24
N ILE A 44 -3.24 -0.52 -2.89
CA ILE A 44 -2.34 -0.22 -1.79
C ILE A 44 -3.10 -0.39 -0.47
N LYS A 45 -2.77 -1.44 0.27
CA LYS A 45 -3.32 -1.74 1.60
C LYS A 45 -2.18 -1.90 2.58
N ILE A 46 -1.92 -0.84 3.35
CA ILE A 46 -0.83 -0.76 4.31
C ILE A 46 -1.00 -1.83 5.40
N ASN A 47 -0.08 -2.77 5.46
CA ASN A 47 0.13 -3.61 6.62
C ASN A 47 0.99 -2.89 7.67
N SER A 48 0.40 -2.47 8.80
CA SER A 48 1.10 -1.69 9.83
C SER A 48 2.11 -2.48 10.67
N SER A 49 2.14 -3.81 10.57
CA SER A 49 3.16 -4.64 11.25
C SER A 49 4.52 -4.60 10.55
N VAL A 50 4.56 -4.18 9.28
CA VAL A 50 5.79 -4.08 8.50
C VAL A 50 6.04 -2.60 8.21
N TYR A 51 7.19 -2.09 8.63
CA TYR A 51 7.53 -0.68 8.44
C TYR A 51 8.33 -0.44 7.16
N ALA A 52 9.09 -1.45 6.71
CA ALA A 52 9.90 -1.36 5.50
C ALA A 52 9.02 -1.19 4.26
N GLY A 53 9.37 -0.25 3.39
CA GLY A 53 8.65 -0.03 2.12
C GLY A 53 7.17 0.38 2.28
N MET A 54 6.80 0.89 3.45
CA MET A 54 5.44 1.33 3.74
C MET A 54 5.15 2.65 3.01
N PRO A 55 4.02 2.75 2.27
CA PRO A 55 3.64 3.99 1.60
C PRO A 55 2.99 5.00 2.57
N HIS A 56 2.92 6.27 2.15
CA HIS A 56 2.28 7.31 2.94
C HIS A 56 0.78 7.03 3.06
N ARG A 57 0.19 7.33 4.22
CA ARG A 57 -1.24 7.08 4.52
C ARG A 57 -2.23 7.59 3.46
N ARG A 58 -1.83 8.63 2.70
CA ARG A 58 -2.64 9.24 1.63
C ARG A 58 -2.95 8.29 0.48
N TYR A 59 -2.14 7.23 0.32
CA TYR A 59 -2.29 6.25 -0.75
C TYR A 59 -3.04 5.00 -0.30
N GLN A 60 -3.42 4.91 0.98
CA GLN A 60 -4.23 3.80 1.48
C GLN A 60 -5.53 3.69 0.67
N GLY A 61 -5.84 2.48 0.21
CA GLY A 61 -7.04 2.17 -0.55
C GLY A 61 -7.04 2.67 -2.00
N LYS A 62 -5.92 3.24 -2.48
CA LYS A 62 -5.80 3.64 -3.89
C LYS A 62 -5.43 2.43 -4.75
N VAL A 63 -6.04 2.38 -5.94
CA VAL A 63 -5.67 1.46 -7.00
C VAL A 63 -4.53 2.10 -7.79
N GLY A 64 -3.52 1.30 -8.13
CA GLY A 64 -2.42 1.69 -9.00
C GLY A 64 -2.09 0.60 -9.99
N ARG A 65 -1.28 0.95 -10.99
CA ARG A 65 -0.77 0.04 -12.00
C ARG A 65 0.71 -0.20 -11.77
N ILE A 66 1.14 -1.45 -11.82
CA ILE A 66 2.55 -1.80 -11.67
C ILE A 66 3.31 -1.45 -12.95
N ILE A 67 4.39 -0.70 -12.78
CA ILE A 67 5.30 -0.29 -13.85
C ILE A 67 6.46 -1.29 -13.94
N GLY A 68 6.95 -1.76 -12.79
CA GLY A 68 8.10 -2.66 -12.73
C GLY A 68 8.44 -3.10 -11.31
N LYS A 69 9.53 -3.86 -11.19
CA LYS A 69 10.07 -4.36 -9.92
C LYS A 69 11.43 -3.72 -9.68
N ARG A 70 11.65 -3.20 -8.46
CA ARG A 70 12.93 -2.65 -8.00
C ARG A 70 13.38 -3.41 -6.76
N GLY A 71 14.28 -4.38 -6.95
CA GLY A 71 14.74 -5.27 -5.88
C GLY A 71 13.59 -6.06 -5.25
N ARG A 72 13.34 -5.82 -3.96
CA ARG A 72 12.25 -6.46 -3.18
C ARG A 72 10.92 -5.69 -3.21
N ALA A 73 10.87 -4.56 -3.91
CA ALA A 73 9.69 -3.69 -4.00
C ALA A 73 9.20 -3.55 -5.44
N TYR A 74 8.01 -3.01 -5.60
CA TYR A 74 7.38 -2.72 -6.88
C TYR A 74 7.20 -1.22 -7.07
N GLU A 75 7.37 -0.79 -8.32
CA GLU A 75 7.04 0.55 -8.76
C GLU A 75 5.60 0.61 -9.25
N ILE A 76 4.83 1.54 -8.69
CA ILE A 76 3.39 1.63 -8.91
C ILE A 76 3.04 3.05 -9.32
N SER A 77 2.41 3.20 -10.48
CA SER A 77 1.75 4.45 -10.86
C SER A 77 0.40 4.54 -10.17
N VAL A 78 0.21 5.57 -9.36
CA VAL A 78 -1.07 5.89 -8.72
C VAL A 78 -1.52 7.28 -9.12
N LYS A 79 -2.75 7.38 -9.62
CA LYS A 79 -3.39 8.65 -9.92
C LYS A 79 -3.97 9.25 -8.64
N VAL A 80 -3.50 10.45 -8.26
CA VAL A 80 -4.01 11.21 -7.12
C VAL A 80 -4.54 12.55 -7.63
N GLY A 81 -5.87 12.62 -7.79
CA GLY A 81 -6.51 13.75 -8.46
C GLY A 81 -6.15 13.75 -9.94
N SER A 82 -5.59 14.85 -10.43
CA SER A 82 -5.12 15.00 -11.81
C SER A 82 -3.67 14.55 -12.03
N LYS A 83 -2.92 14.25 -10.97
CA LYS A 83 -1.47 13.96 -11.05
C LYS A 83 -1.20 12.48 -10.88
N GLU A 84 -0.33 11.95 -11.73
CA GLU A 84 0.25 10.62 -11.55
C GLU A 84 1.46 10.70 -10.62
N LYS A 85 1.60 9.68 -9.77
CA LYS A 85 2.70 9.56 -8.82
C LYS A 85 3.23 8.13 -8.82
N ILE A 86 4.54 8.01 -8.91
CA ILE A 86 5.23 6.72 -8.81
C ILE A 86 5.55 6.46 -7.34
N LEU A 87 5.19 5.28 -6.87
CA LEU A 87 5.45 4.80 -5.52
C LEU A 87 6.30 3.55 -5.56
N ILE A 88 7.27 3.45 -4.66
CA ILE A 88 8.05 2.23 -4.44
C ILE A 88 7.50 1.57 -3.18
N VAL A 89 6.83 0.44 -3.34
CA VAL A 89 6.09 -0.22 -2.27
C VAL A 89 6.40 -1.71 -2.27
N ARG A 90 6.60 -2.27 -1.08
CA ARG A 90 6.86 -3.71 -0.95
C ARG A 90 5.55 -4.54 -0.99
N PRO A 91 5.61 -5.82 -1.41
CA PRO A 91 4.41 -6.66 -1.60
C PRO A 91 3.56 -6.82 -0.34
N GLU A 92 4.12 -6.69 0.87
CA GLU A 92 3.36 -6.74 2.13
C GLU A 92 2.21 -5.72 2.16
N HIS A 93 2.38 -4.60 1.45
CA HIS A 93 1.41 -3.51 1.38
C HIS A 93 0.54 -3.53 0.10
N LEU A 94 0.63 -4.57 -0.74
CA LEU A 94 -0.06 -4.65 -2.03
C LEU A 94 -1.03 -5.81 -2.10
N SER A 95 -2.23 -5.55 -2.62
CA SER A 95 -3.24 -6.57 -2.87
C SER A 95 -3.56 -6.62 -4.36
N PRO A 96 -3.69 -7.80 -4.98
CA PRO A 96 -4.14 -7.90 -6.36
C PRO A 96 -5.55 -7.30 -6.49
N PHE A 97 -5.79 -6.59 -7.60
CA PHE A 97 -7.09 -6.00 -7.92
C PHE A 97 -7.57 -6.51 -9.27
N ASN A 98 -8.63 -7.31 -9.25
CA ASN A 98 -9.25 -7.80 -10.48
C ASN A 98 -10.27 -6.76 -10.97
N VAL A 99 -9.97 -6.14 -12.11
CA VAL A 99 -10.81 -5.10 -12.72
C VAL A 99 -12.11 -5.70 -13.31
N ASN A 100 -12.13 -7.01 -13.59
CA ASN A 100 -13.23 -7.69 -14.31
C ASN A 100 -14.37 -8.22 -13.42
N LYS A 101 -14.55 -7.72 -12.19
CA LYS A 101 -15.76 -8.04 -11.41
C LYS A 101 -16.81 -6.97 -11.66
N GLY A 102 -17.48 -7.09 -12.80
CA GLY A 102 -18.78 -6.49 -13.11
C GLY A 102 -19.87 -7.52 -12.88
#